data_AF-A0A800JGH9-F1
#
_entry.id   AF-A0A800JGH9-F1
#
_cell.length_a   1.000
_cell.length_b   1.000
_cell.length_c   1.000
_cell.angle_alpha   90.00
_cell.angle_beta   90.00
_cell.angle_gamma   90.00
#
_symmetry.space_group_name_H-M   'P 1'
#
loop_
_entity.id
_entity.type
_entity.pdbx_description
1 polymer ?
#
loop_
_entity_poly.entity_id
_entity_poly.type
_entity_poly.pdbx_seq_one_letter_code
_entity_poly.pdbx_strand_id
1 'polypeptide(L)'
;MVVWTQREAIHELAKPEVPAKQSNDFDERVEQLLAQGEALARQHCVACHTLPTPGMLDSGAWNVTLTRMLPWVGLVPPSTGLSKTNGFDRVLAAGLFPPKPLMSDEDWHLIRSYYLTKAPRYLPQPKGVEFVGSQSTF
;
A
#
# COMPACT_ATOMS: atom_id res chain seq x y z
N MET A 1 -39.23 57.80 29.65
CA MET A 1 -39.51 57.25 28.32
C MET A 1 -38.24 57.43 27.50
N VAL A 2 -37.37 56.41 27.47
CA VAL A 2 -36.15 56.40 26.65
C VAL A 2 -36.04 54.99 26.09
N VAL A 3 -36.24 54.87 24.78
CA VAL A 3 -36.17 53.62 24.01
C VAL A 3 -34.69 53.37 23.71
N TRP A 4 -34.15 52.25 24.16
CA TRP A 4 -32.81 51.79 23.78
C TRP A 4 -32.97 50.54 22.90
N THR A 5 -32.64 50.67 21.61
CA THR A 5 -32.67 49.59 20.63
C THR A 5 -31.33 48.85 20.65
N GLN A 6 -31.30 47.65 21.20
CA GLN A 6 -30.12 46.79 21.16
C GLN A 6 -30.15 45.95 19.88
N ARG A 7 -29.59 46.46 18.77
CA ARG A 7 -29.49 45.69 17.51
C ARG A 7 -28.17 45.78 16.76
N GLU A 8 -27.14 46.40 17.31
CA GLU A 8 -25.85 46.54 16.62
C GLU A 8 -24.69 46.04 17.48
N ALA A 9 -24.59 44.72 17.66
CA ALA A 9 -23.39 44.13 18.28
C ALA A 9 -23.15 42.65 17.92
N ILE A 10 -23.85 42.07 16.93
CA ILE A 10 -23.70 40.63 16.61
C ILE A 10 -23.28 40.38 15.15
N HIS A 11 -23.07 41.43 14.35
CA HIS A 11 -22.79 41.26 12.92
C HIS A 11 -21.30 41.21 12.56
N GLU A 12 -20.39 41.29 13.55
CA GLU A 12 -18.95 41.40 13.32
C GLU A 12 -18.13 40.13 13.67
N LEU A 13 -18.79 39.07 14.16
CA LEU A 13 -18.12 37.79 14.49
C LEU A 13 -18.33 36.67 13.47
N ALA A 14 -18.88 36.95 12.29
CA ALA A 14 -19.04 35.97 11.22
C ALA A 14 -18.37 36.45 9.94
N LYS A 15 -17.04 36.64 10.00
CA LYS A 15 -16.24 36.66 8.78
C LYS A 15 -16.06 35.20 8.34
N PRO A 16 -16.49 34.79 7.13
CA PRO A 16 -16.23 33.43 6.68
C PRO A 16 -14.71 33.25 6.60
N GLU A 17 -14.21 32.27 7.34
CA GLU A 17 -12.84 31.78 7.21
C GLU A 17 -12.58 31.38 5.75
N VAL A 18 -11.37 31.66 5.32
CA VAL A 18 -10.83 31.59 3.95
C VAL A 18 -11.23 30.29 3.20
N PRO A 19 -11.63 30.36 1.91
CA PRO A 19 -12.15 29.20 1.20
C PRO A 19 -11.04 28.23 0.73
N ALA A 20 -11.11 26.99 1.21
CA ALA A 20 -11.00 25.71 0.48
C ALA A 20 -10.07 25.58 -0.76
N LYS A 21 -8.84 26.13 -0.74
CA LYS A 21 -7.84 25.89 -1.81
C LYS A 21 -6.81 24.81 -1.49
N GLN A 22 -6.66 24.43 -0.22
CA GLN A 22 -5.66 23.49 0.24
C GLN A 22 -6.00 22.02 -0.08
N SER A 23 -7.28 21.65 -0.12
CA SER A 23 -7.69 20.25 -0.32
C SER A 23 -7.22 19.67 -1.65
N ASN A 24 -7.30 20.46 -2.74
CA ASN A 24 -6.95 19.97 -4.08
C ASN A 24 -5.43 19.76 -4.24
N ASP A 25 -4.61 20.58 -3.58
CA ASP A 25 -3.14 20.46 -3.63
C ASP A 25 -2.65 19.19 -2.91
N PHE A 26 -3.26 18.85 -1.77
CA PHE A 26 -2.95 17.61 -1.06
C PHE A 26 -3.30 16.37 -1.88
N ASP A 27 -4.49 16.34 -2.49
CA ASP A 27 -4.93 15.21 -3.30
C ASP A 27 -4.05 15.00 -4.54
N GLU A 28 -3.66 16.10 -5.21
CA GLU A 28 -2.73 16.06 -6.35
C GLU A 28 -1.36 15.51 -5.94
N ARG A 29 -0.83 15.97 -4.80
CA ARG A 29 0.46 15.49 -4.29
C ARG A 29 0.41 14.00 -3.91
N VAL A 30 -0.69 13.55 -3.31
CA VAL A 30 -0.88 12.13 -3.00
C VAL A 30 -0.87 11.30 -4.28
N GLU A 31 -1.63 11.70 -5.30
CA GLU A 31 -1.64 10.99 -6.58
C GLU A 31 -0.28 11.02 -7.29
N GLN A 32 0.48 12.11 -7.19
CA GLN A 32 1.86 12.17 -7.70
C GLN A 32 2.78 11.16 -7.01
N LEU A 33 2.71 11.04 -5.68
CA LEU A 33 3.50 10.07 -4.92
C LEU A 33 3.09 8.62 -5.25
N LEU A 34 1.79 8.37 -5.45
CA LEU A 34 1.31 7.06 -5.88
C LEU A 34 1.77 6.71 -7.30
N ALA A 35 1.78 7.67 -8.22
CA ALA A 35 2.31 7.49 -9.58
C ALA A 35 3.82 7.23 -9.57
N GLN A 36 4.56 7.90 -8.67
CA GLN A 36 5.99 7.62 -8.46
C GLN A 36 6.20 6.21 -7.92
N GLY A 37 5.44 5.78 -6.91
CA GLY A 37 5.49 4.42 -6.38
C GLY A 37 5.17 3.35 -7.43
N GLU A 38 4.23 3.63 -8.33
CA GLU A 38 3.91 2.76 -9.46
C GLU A 38 5.07 2.66 -10.46
N ALA A 39 5.71 3.78 -10.79
CA ALA A 39 6.86 3.80 -11.69
C ALA A 39 8.05 3.01 -11.11
N LEU A 40 8.32 3.18 -9.81
CA LEU A 40 9.32 2.41 -9.08
C LEU A 40 8.99 0.91 -9.06
N ALA A 41 7.73 0.54 -8.86
CA ALA A 41 7.28 -0.84 -8.92
C ALA A 41 7.51 -1.45 -10.32
N ARG A 42 7.18 -0.70 -11.40
CA ARG A 42 7.47 -1.10 -12.78
C ARG A 42 8.96 -1.31 -13.05
N GLN A 43 9.82 -0.53 -12.42
CA GLN A 43 11.27 -0.63 -12.58
C GLN A 43 11.86 -1.82 -11.83
N HIS A 44 11.47 -2.02 -10.57
CA HIS A 44 12.14 -2.99 -9.70
C HIS A 44 11.42 -4.34 -9.60
N CYS A 45 10.09 -4.37 -9.59
CA CYS A 45 9.34 -5.61 -9.35
C CYS A 45 9.31 -6.55 -10.58
N VAL A 46 9.68 -6.05 -11.76
CA VAL A 46 9.79 -6.86 -13.00
C VAL A 46 11.11 -7.63 -13.12
N ALA A 47 12.08 -7.37 -12.25
CA ALA A 47 13.42 -7.91 -12.37
C ALA A 47 13.48 -9.45 -12.20
N CYS A 48 12.53 -10.02 -11.44
CA CYS A 48 12.54 -11.45 -11.09
C CYS A 48 11.29 -12.20 -11.59
N HIS A 49 10.14 -11.52 -11.72
CA HIS A 49 8.88 -12.11 -12.15
C HIS A 49 7.97 -11.06 -12.78
N THR A 50 6.82 -11.48 -13.30
CA THR A 50 5.80 -10.57 -13.84
C THR A 50 5.38 -9.54 -12.82
N LEU A 51 5.22 -8.28 -13.24
CA LEU A 51 4.73 -7.19 -12.39
C LEU A 51 3.34 -7.53 -11.84
N PRO A 52 3.15 -7.61 -10.51
CA PRO A 52 1.84 -7.83 -9.96
C PRO A 52 1.02 -6.53 -9.98
N THR A 53 -0.30 -6.65 -10.13
CA THR A 53 -1.21 -5.50 -10.10
C THR A 53 -1.85 -5.35 -8.72
N PRO A 54 -2.12 -4.13 -8.21
CA PRO A 54 -2.73 -3.94 -6.88
C PRO A 54 -4.05 -4.69 -6.66
N GLY A 55 -4.85 -4.93 -7.70
CA GLY A 55 -6.11 -5.67 -7.60
C GLY A 55 -5.99 -7.18 -7.36
N MET A 56 -4.79 -7.76 -7.39
CA MET A 56 -4.59 -9.21 -7.21
C MET A 56 -4.78 -9.68 -5.77
N LEU A 57 -4.54 -8.80 -4.79
CA LEU A 57 -4.66 -9.09 -3.36
C LEU A 57 -5.44 -7.97 -2.69
N ASP A 58 -6.10 -8.27 -1.57
CA ASP A 58 -6.59 -7.21 -0.69
C ASP A 58 -5.43 -6.50 0.02
N SER A 59 -5.70 -5.30 0.55
CA SER A 59 -4.66 -4.48 1.21
C SER A 59 -4.00 -5.17 2.41
N GLY A 60 -4.72 -6.04 3.13
CA GLY A 60 -4.17 -6.83 4.23
C GLY A 60 -3.17 -7.88 3.73
N ALA A 61 -3.54 -8.63 2.70
CA ALA A 61 -2.67 -9.61 2.05
C ALA A 61 -1.45 -8.94 1.39
N TRP A 62 -1.60 -7.76 0.80
CA TRP A 62 -0.49 -6.96 0.27
C TRP A 62 0.50 -6.56 1.34
N ASN A 63 0.02 -6.10 2.50
CA ASN A 63 0.89 -5.71 3.60
C ASN A 63 1.83 -6.86 4.03
N VAL A 64 1.27 -8.06 4.17
CA VAL A 64 2.04 -9.26 4.51
C VAL A 64 3.01 -9.62 3.38
N THR A 65 2.54 -9.62 2.14
CA THR A 65 3.34 -9.99 0.96
C THR A 65 4.54 -9.08 0.78
N LEU A 66 4.35 -7.76 0.86
CA LEU A 66 5.44 -6.78 0.73
C LEU A 66 6.44 -6.93 1.88
N THR A 67 5.97 -7.16 3.10
CA THR A 67 6.87 -7.44 4.23
C THR A 67 7.74 -8.67 3.97
N ARG A 68 7.18 -9.73 3.37
CA ARG A 68 7.93 -10.94 2.98
C ARG A 68 8.86 -10.72 1.78
N MET A 69 8.67 -9.67 0.99
CA MET A 69 9.52 -9.31 -0.14
C MET A 69 10.81 -8.57 0.25
N LEU A 70 10.87 -7.98 1.45
CA LEU A 70 12.06 -7.25 1.95
C LEU A 70 13.40 -7.99 1.72
N PRO A 71 13.56 -9.29 2.04
CA PRO A 71 14.82 -9.98 1.79
C PRO A 71 15.10 -10.18 0.30
N TRP A 72 14.07 -10.37 -0.53
CA TRP A 72 14.18 -10.57 -1.97
C TRP A 72 14.64 -9.32 -2.72
N VAL A 73 14.38 -8.14 -2.16
CA VAL A 73 14.87 -6.85 -2.69
C VAL A 73 16.13 -6.35 -1.99
N GLY A 74 16.70 -7.14 -1.07
CA GLY A 74 17.95 -6.83 -0.39
C GLY A 74 17.86 -5.78 0.72
N LEU A 75 16.65 -5.41 1.17
CA LEU A 75 16.46 -4.43 2.25
C LEU A 75 16.65 -5.03 3.65
N VAL A 76 16.51 -6.35 3.79
CA VAL A 76 16.85 -7.08 5.02
C VAL A 76 17.62 -8.35 4.68
N PRO A 77 18.40 -8.92 5.63
CA PRO A 77 19.06 -10.20 5.41
C PRO A 77 18.07 -11.33 5.08
N PRO A 78 18.41 -12.29 4.20
CA PRO A 78 17.54 -13.43 3.87
C PRO A 78 17.14 -14.30 5.07
N SER A 79 17.97 -14.33 6.11
CA SER A 79 17.67 -15.02 7.37
C SER A 79 16.48 -14.40 8.12
N THR A 80 16.13 -13.15 7.82
CA THR A 80 15.00 -12.42 8.39
C THR A 80 13.71 -12.80 7.65
N GLY A 81 13.07 -13.87 8.10
CA GLY A 81 11.72 -14.28 7.64
C GLY A 81 11.65 -15.58 6.84
N LEU A 82 12.79 -16.14 6.43
CA LEU A 82 12.87 -17.44 5.73
C LEU A 82 13.53 -18.54 6.60
N SER A 83 13.51 -18.40 7.93
CA SER A 83 14.24 -19.28 8.81
C SER A 83 13.67 -20.72 8.83
N LYS A 84 14.56 -21.70 8.60
CA LYS A 84 14.38 -23.13 8.90
C LYS A 84 13.37 -23.91 8.05
N THR A 85 13.30 -23.64 6.76
CA THR A 85 12.64 -24.56 5.81
C THR A 85 13.68 -25.46 5.13
N ASN A 86 13.30 -26.70 4.82
CA ASN A 86 14.12 -27.60 4.03
C ASN A 86 14.45 -26.96 2.67
N GLY A 87 15.75 -26.77 2.38
CA GLY A 87 16.19 -26.18 1.11
C GLY A 87 16.52 -24.68 1.15
N PHE A 88 16.43 -24.00 2.30
CA PHE A 88 16.88 -22.60 2.41
C PHE A 88 18.35 -22.42 1.99
N ASP A 89 19.23 -23.35 2.37
CA ASP A 89 20.64 -23.34 1.95
C ASP A 89 20.80 -23.42 0.43
N ARG A 90 19.89 -24.13 -0.28
CA ARG A 90 19.89 -24.20 -1.74
C ARG A 90 19.47 -22.87 -2.37
N VAL A 91 18.49 -22.18 -1.76
CA VAL A 91 18.04 -20.85 -2.23
C VAL A 91 19.15 -19.82 -2.01
N LEU A 92 19.85 -19.86 -0.87
CA LEU A 92 21.02 -19.03 -0.62
C LEU A 92 22.14 -19.31 -1.62
N ALA A 93 22.46 -20.58 -1.84
CA ALA A 93 23.50 -20.99 -2.80
C ALA A 93 23.16 -20.63 -4.26
N ALA A 94 21.88 -20.48 -4.60
CA ALA A 94 21.44 -20.07 -5.93
C ALA A 94 21.71 -18.58 -6.24
N GLY A 95 22.12 -17.77 -5.26
CA GLY A 95 22.48 -16.37 -5.48
C GLY A 95 21.30 -15.48 -5.91
N LEU A 96 20.07 -15.86 -5.53
CA LEU A 96 18.85 -15.15 -5.91
C LEU A 96 18.62 -13.87 -5.10
N PHE A 97 19.20 -13.78 -3.91
CA PHE A 97 19.12 -12.59 -3.07
C PHE A 97 20.16 -11.57 -3.52
N PRO A 98 19.77 -10.32 -3.79
CA PRO A 98 20.72 -9.30 -4.21
C PRO A 98 21.68 -8.96 -3.04
N PRO A 99 22.99 -8.81 -3.30
CA PRO A 99 23.98 -8.54 -2.25
C PRO A 99 23.90 -7.11 -1.69
N LYS A 100 23.15 -6.24 -2.37
CA LYS A 100 22.88 -4.85 -1.98
C LYS A 100 21.41 -4.55 -2.23
N PRO A 101 20.79 -3.62 -1.47
CA PRO A 101 19.43 -3.17 -1.74
C PRO A 101 19.24 -2.73 -3.19
N LEU A 102 18.13 -3.14 -3.81
CA LEU A 102 17.79 -2.74 -5.18
C LEU A 102 17.32 -1.28 -5.29
N MET A 103 16.93 -0.68 -4.16
CA MET A 103 16.39 0.67 -4.06
C MET A 103 16.60 1.23 -2.64
N SER A 104 16.28 2.51 -2.44
CA SER A 104 16.28 3.13 -1.11
C SER A 104 15.07 2.72 -0.26
N ASP A 105 15.14 2.89 1.06
CA ASP A 105 13.98 2.68 1.94
C ASP A 105 12.81 3.62 1.58
N GLU A 106 13.11 4.84 1.16
CA GLU A 106 12.11 5.82 0.71
C GLU A 106 11.36 5.33 -0.53
N ASP A 107 12.09 4.87 -1.55
CA ASP A 107 11.49 4.29 -2.76
C ASP A 107 10.64 3.07 -2.44
N TRP A 108 11.10 2.22 -1.54
CA TRP A 108 10.34 1.07 -1.07
C TRP A 108 9.04 1.47 -0.37
N HIS A 109 9.08 2.53 0.44
CA HIS A 109 7.87 3.08 1.07
C HIS A 109 6.88 3.63 0.04
N LEU A 110 7.35 4.27 -1.04
CA LEU A 110 6.48 4.73 -2.13
C LEU A 110 5.82 3.55 -2.85
N ILE A 111 6.58 2.49 -3.19
CA ILE A 111 6.04 1.26 -3.77
C ILE A 111 4.97 0.66 -2.84
N ARG A 112 5.27 0.54 -1.55
CA ARG A 112 4.33 -0.04 -0.57
C ARG A 112 3.07 0.79 -0.45
N SER A 113 3.18 2.11 -0.49
CA SER A 113 2.04 3.02 -0.44
C SER A 113 1.17 2.89 -1.68
N TYR A 114 1.77 2.77 -2.86
CA TYR A 114 1.06 2.50 -4.11
C TYR A 114 0.20 1.23 -4.03
N TYR A 115 0.80 0.08 -3.65
CA TYR A 115 0.06 -1.17 -3.56
C TYR A 115 -1.03 -1.15 -2.48
N LEU A 116 -0.73 -0.63 -1.28
CA LEU A 116 -1.69 -0.63 -0.17
C LEU A 116 -2.88 0.31 -0.43
N THR A 117 -2.65 1.43 -1.11
CA THR A 117 -3.71 2.42 -1.41
C THR A 117 -4.55 2.00 -2.61
N LYS A 118 -3.94 1.45 -3.67
CA LYS A 118 -4.68 1.06 -4.89
C LYS A 118 -5.28 -0.36 -4.79
N ALA A 119 -4.93 -1.15 -3.78
CA ALA A 119 -5.53 -2.45 -3.53
C ALA A 119 -6.97 -2.35 -3.00
N PRO A 120 -7.86 -3.28 -3.38
CA PRO A 120 -9.18 -3.36 -2.80
C PRO A 120 -9.08 -3.71 -1.31
N ARG A 121 -10.04 -3.23 -0.51
CA ARG A 121 -10.13 -3.62 0.91
C ARG A 121 -10.49 -5.10 1.10
N TYR A 122 -11.27 -5.65 0.17
CA TYR A 122 -11.71 -7.05 0.15
C TYR A 122 -11.73 -7.55 -1.28
N LEU A 123 -11.26 -8.78 -1.51
CA LEU A 123 -11.43 -9.42 -2.81
C LEU A 123 -12.86 -9.93 -2.99
N PRO A 124 -13.41 -9.88 -4.21
CA PRO A 124 -14.69 -10.50 -4.51
C PRO A 124 -14.59 -12.01 -4.28
N GLN A 125 -15.48 -12.54 -3.44
CA GLN A 125 -15.58 -13.99 -3.25
C GLN A 125 -16.12 -14.63 -4.53
N PRO A 126 -15.56 -15.77 -4.98
CA PRO A 126 -16.15 -16.51 -6.08
C PRO A 126 -17.57 -16.94 -5.69
N LYS A 127 -18.55 -16.60 -6.53
CA LYS A 127 -19.95 -16.98 -6.28
C LYS A 127 -20.09 -18.49 -6.52
N GLY A 128 -20.41 -19.24 -5.46
CA GLY A 128 -20.91 -20.61 -5.56
C GLY A 128 -19.90 -21.62 -6.10
N VAL A 129 -18.70 -21.70 -5.51
CA VAL A 129 -17.89 -22.92 -5.67
C VAL A 129 -18.51 -23.96 -4.74
N GLU A 130 -19.45 -24.74 -5.26
CA GLU A 130 -19.89 -25.96 -4.59
C GLU A 130 -18.67 -26.87 -4.49
N PHE A 131 -18.21 -27.18 -3.27
CA PHE A 131 -17.14 -28.14 -3.07
C PHE A 131 -17.65 -29.52 -3.48
N VAL A 132 -17.44 -29.91 -4.75
CA VAL A 132 -17.67 -31.26 -5.28
C VAL A 132 -16.59 -32.19 -4.71
N GLY A 133 -16.61 -32.43 -3.41
CA GLY A 133 -15.55 -33.15 -2.71
C GLY A 133 -15.92 -33.75 -1.36
N SER A 134 -17.13 -33.52 -0.83
CA SER A 134 -17.59 -34.23 0.37
C SER A 134 -18.45 -35.44 0.02
N GLN A 135 -17.96 -36.34 -0.85
CA GLN A 135 -18.41 -37.73 -0.73
C GLN A 135 -17.61 -38.35 0.41
N SER A 136 -18.19 -38.24 1.61
CA SER A 136 -17.71 -38.92 2.81
C SER A 136 -17.89 -40.43 2.60
N THR A 137 -16.84 -41.10 2.13
CA THR A 137 -16.73 -42.56 2.19
C THR A 137 -15.55 -42.90 3.09
N PHE A 138 -15.77 -42.92 4.41
CA PHE A 138 -15.09 -43.77 5.39
C PHE A 138 -15.97 -43.86 6.64
#